data_AF-A0A239DGJ8-F1
#
_entry.id   AF-A0A239DGJ8-F1
#
_cell.length_a   1.000
_cell.length_b   1.000
_cell.length_c   1.000
_cell.angle_alpha   90.00
_cell.angle_beta   90.00
_cell.angle_gamma   90.00
#
_symmetry.space_group_name_H-M   'P 1'
#
loop_
_entity.id
_entity.type
_entity.pdbx_description
1 polymer ?
#
loop_
_entity_poly.entity_id
_entity_poly.type
_entity_poly.pdbx_seq_one_letter_code
_entity_poly.pdbx_strand_id
1 'polypeptide(L)'
;MRFSTLAVTAFALALGSAPALAQNYPSRPVTMVVPFAAGGPTDTVARLVAQSMSQTLGQQVIVENVGGAGGTIGAGRVAKADPDGYTILLHHIGQATSATLYRKLAYDPKTDFAPIGLVTDVPMTIVAKKDFPAKDLKELVAYVKANPDKVTLANAGVGAASHLCGMLFMQALQTPLTTVPYKGTGPAMNDLVGGQVDLMCDQTTNTTGQIKGGAVKAYAVTTPTRVASLPDLPTTREAGLPGVEVAVWHGLYAPKGTPEVVVTRLNAALKVALKDATVKQRFAELGTEPVTEARATPKALGDFVVAEIDRWRPLIQAAGVYAD
;
A
#
# COMPACT_ATOMS: atom_id res chain seq x y z
N MET A 1 -0.37 30.05 -81.73
CA MET A 1 -1.16 30.00 -80.48
C MET A 1 -0.47 29.05 -79.53
N ARG A 2 -0.09 29.55 -78.35
CA ARG A 2 0.66 28.84 -77.30
C ARG A 2 -0.31 28.07 -76.41
N PHE A 3 0.01 26.83 -76.05
CA PHE A 3 -0.57 26.17 -74.88
C PHE A 3 0.54 25.46 -74.09
N SER A 4 0.84 26.03 -72.94
CA SER A 4 1.56 25.43 -71.82
C SER A 4 0.56 25.26 -70.70
N THR A 5 0.49 24.10 -70.04
CA THR A 5 0.44 24.09 -68.56
C THR A 5 0.92 22.77 -67.99
N LEU A 6 1.92 22.89 -67.12
CA LEU A 6 2.52 21.87 -66.27
C LEU A 6 1.52 21.32 -65.25
N ALA A 7 1.52 20.00 -65.06
CA ALA A 7 0.95 19.34 -63.89
C ALA A 7 1.96 19.39 -62.75
N VAL A 8 1.63 20.08 -61.65
CA VAL A 8 2.41 20.06 -60.41
C VAL A 8 1.62 19.28 -59.36
N THR A 9 2.17 18.12 -59.01
CA THR A 9 1.69 17.19 -58.00
C THR A 9 1.93 17.78 -56.60
N ALA A 10 0.86 18.13 -55.89
CA ALA A 10 0.93 18.52 -54.48
C ALA A 10 0.83 17.27 -53.58
N PHE A 11 1.98 16.68 -53.26
CA PHE A 11 2.08 15.64 -52.23
C PHE A 11 2.09 16.33 -50.85
N ALA A 12 0.93 16.39 -50.20
CA ALA A 12 0.79 16.96 -48.87
C ALA A 12 1.55 16.09 -47.86
N LEU A 13 2.67 16.61 -47.36
CA LEU A 13 3.37 16.08 -46.18
C LEU A 13 2.45 16.24 -44.96
N ALA A 14 1.66 15.21 -44.66
CA ALA A 14 1.15 14.98 -43.31
C ALA A 14 2.31 14.49 -42.43
N LEU A 15 3.21 15.42 -42.07
CA LEU A 15 4.20 15.20 -41.02
C LEU A 15 3.43 15.01 -39.70
N GLY A 16 3.33 13.74 -39.29
CA GLY A 16 2.84 13.34 -37.99
C GLY A 16 3.58 14.10 -36.90
N SER A 17 2.87 15.03 -36.27
CA SER A 17 3.31 15.69 -35.04
C SER A 17 3.24 14.65 -33.94
N ALA A 18 4.32 13.88 -33.75
CA ALA A 18 4.50 13.14 -32.50
C ALA A 18 4.42 14.17 -31.35
N PRO A 19 3.62 13.93 -30.30
CA PRO A 19 3.46 14.92 -29.25
C PRO A 19 4.80 15.15 -28.55
N ALA A 20 5.34 16.36 -28.68
CA ALA A 20 6.55 16.83 -28.00
C ALA A 20 6.43 16.85 -26.44
N LEU A 21 5.32 16.35 -25.89
CA LEU A 21 5.04 16.24 -24.46
C LEU A 21 6.00 15.26 -23.74
N ALA A 22 6.60 14.32 -24.47
CA ALA A 22 7.46 13.29 -23.89
C ALA A 22 8.86 13.77 -23.49
N GLN A 23 9.40 14.82 -24.12
CA GLN A 23 10.77 15.28 -23.84
C GLN A 23 10.89 16.13 -22.56
N ASN A 24 9.78 16.68 -22.06
CA ASN A 24 9.77 17.66 -20.95
C ASN A 24 9.01 17.18 -19.69
N TYR A 25 8.65 15.90 -19.60
CA TYR A 25 7.98 15.36 -18.41
C TYR A 25 8.97 14.95 -17.30
N PRO A 26 8.71 15.31 -16.02
CA PRO A 26 7.71 16.26 -15.54
C PRO A 26 8.18 17.72 -15.63
N SER A 27 7.29 18.66 -15.95
CA SER A 27 7.55 20.11 -15.99
C SER A 27 6.92 20.88 -14.82
N ARG A 28 6.18 20.18 -13.96
CA ARG A 28 5.54 20.68 -12.74
C ARG A 28 5.56 19.57 -11.67
N PRO A 29 5.25 19.89 -10.40
CA PRO A 29 5.17 18.87 -9.35
C PRO A 29 4.22 17.73 -9.69
N VAL A 30 4.59 16.52 -9.27
CA VAL A 30 3.78 15.30 -9.35
C VAL A 30 3.10 15.07 -8.01
N THR A 31 1.80 14.81 -8.00
CA THR A 31 1.05 14.47 -6.79
C THR A 31 1.01 12.95 -6.61
N MET A 32 1.56 12.46 -5.50
CA MET A 32 1.44 11.07 -5.06
C MET A 32 0.31 10.97 -4.03
N VAL A 33 -0.83 10.41 -4.44
CA VAL A 33 -1.95 10.12 -3.56
C VAL A 33 -1.61 8.90 -2.69
N VAL A 34 -1.74 9.07 -1.39
CA VAL A 34 -1.72 8.02 -0.38
C VAL A 34 -3.13 7.88 0.20
N PRO A 35 -3.81 6.73 0.06
CA PRO A 35 -5.23 6.64 0.35
C PRO A 35 -5.54 6.38 1.84
N PHE A 36 -4.71 6.93 2.73
CA PHE A 36 -4.82 6.79 4.19
C PHE A 36 -4.38 8.08 4.87
N ALA A 37 -4.77 8.23 6.14
CA ALA A 37 -4.35 9.34 6.98
C ALA A 37 -2.82 9.49 7.03
N ALA A 38 -2.36 10.75 7.09
CA ALA A 38 -0.95 11.09 7.26
C ALA A 38 -0.38 10.51 8.56
N GLY A 39 0.93 10.24 8.58
CA GLY A 39 1.63 9.63 9.72
C GLY A 39 1.39 8.14 9.90
N GLY A 40 0.62 7.50 9.01
CA GLY A 40 0.46 6.05 8.98
C GLY A 40 1.53 5.34 8.13
N PRO A 41 1.48 4.00 8.05
CA PRO A 41 2.56 3.20 7.47
C PRO A 41 2.82 3.47 5.99
N THR A 42 1.75 3.64 5.19
CA THR A 42 1.87 3.94 3.75
C THR A 42 2.35 5.37 3.51
N ASP A 43 2.00 6.32 4.38
CA ASP A 43 2.48 7.70 4.31
C ASP A 43 4.00 7.77 4.58
N THR A 44 4.48 6.99 5.55
CA THR A 44 5.93 6.83 5.81
C THR A 44 6.68 6.32 4.58
N VAL A 45 6.18 5.25 3.94
CA VAL A 45 6.77 4.71 2.70
C VAL A 45 6.74 5.76 1.59
N ALA A 46 5.59 6.44 1.40
CA ALA A 46 5.41 7.45 0.37
C ALA A 46 6.39 8.59 0.49
N ARG A 47 6.53 9.20 1.67
CA ARG A 47 7.39 10.36 1.87
C ARG A 47 8.86 10.03 1.65
N LEU A 48 9.32 8.85 2.09
CA LEU A 48 10.69 8.38 1.88
C LEU A 48 11.00 8.21 0.38
N VAL A 49 10.12 7.54 -0.35
CA VAL A 49 10.32 7.30 -1.79
C VAL A 49 10.12 8.58 -2.60
N ALA A 50 9.11 9.39 -2.28
CA ALA A 50 8.82 10.66 -2.95
C ALA A 50 9.99 11.64 -2.84
N GLN A 51 10.66 11.71 -1.69
CA GLN A 51 11.84 12.56 -1.51
C GLN A 51 12.95 12.21 -2.50
N SER A 52 13.30 10.93 -2.63
CA SER A 52 14.35 10.48 -3.56
C SER A 52 13.90 10.58 -5.03
N MET A 53 12.65 10.21 -5.33
CA MET A 53 12.08 10.37 -6.67
C MET A 53 12.10 11.82 -7.15
N SER A 54 11.85 12.78 -6.25
CA SER A 54 11.86 14.21 -6.58
C SER A 54 13.20 14.66 -7.16
N GLN A 55 14.30 14.17 -6.59
CA GLN A 55 15.66 14.49 -7.05
C GLN A 55 15.89 13.95 -8.47
N THR A 56 15.47 12.71 -8.73
CA THR A 56 15.66 12.06 -10.03
C THR A 56 14.75 12.67 -11.11
N LEU A 57 13.54 13.05 -10.74
CA LEU A 57 12.56 13.64 -11.65
C LEU A 57 12.87 15.11 -11.96
N GLY A 58 13.61 15.81 -11.10
CA GLY A 58 13.85 17.26 -11.22
C GLY A 58 12.60 18.11 -10.90
N GLN A 59 11.57 17.49 -10.35
CA GLN A 59 10.33 18.13 -9.89
C GLN A 59 9.90 17.50 -8.57
N GLN A 60 9.25 18.28 -7.72
CA GLN A 60 8.78 17.78 -6.44
C GLN A 60 7.69 16.71 -6.63
N VAL A 61 7.79 15.63 -5.86
CA VAL A 61 6.71 14.66 -5.66
C VAL A 61 6.00 15.02 -4.34
N ILE A 62 4.81 15.57 -4.44
CA ILE A 62 4.00 16.02 -3.31
C ILE A 62 3.11 14.87 -2.84
N VAL A 63 3.23 14.47 -1.58
CA VAL A 63 2.36 13.45 -0.98
C VAL A 63 1.05 14.08 -0.53
N GLU A 64 -0.07 13.55 -1.05
CA GLU A 64 -1.42 13.96 -0.67
C GLU A 64 -2.17 12.79 -0.01
N ASN A 65 -2.68 12.99 1.19
CA ASN A 65 -3.40 11.95 1.94
C ASN A 65 -4.92 12.03 1.68
N VAL A 66 -5.49 11.01 1.02
CA VAL A 66 -6.92 10.93 0.67
C VAL A 66 -7.52 9.67 1.29
N GLY A 67 -7.78 9.72 2.60
CA GLY A 67 -8.23 8.57 3.39
C GLY A 67 -9.74 8.29 3.33
N GLY A 68 -10.11 7.01 3.50
CA GLY A 68 -11.49 6.55 3.69
C GLY A 68 -11.78 5.22 2.99
N ALA A 69 -12.75 4.47 3.53
CA ALA A 69 -13.20 3.17 3.01
C ALA A 69 -12.04 2.20 2.66
N GLY A 70 -11.11 2.02 3.60
CA GLY A 70 -9.94 1.14 3.44
C GLY A 70 -9.01 1.50 2.28
N GLY A 71 -9.06 2.75 1.82
CA GLY A 71 -8.24 3.28 0.75
C GLY A 71 -8.90 3.37 -0.62
N THR A 72 -10.13 2.86 -0.75
CA THR A 72 -10.84 2.86 -2.05
C THR A 72 -11.19 4.26 -2.55
N ILE A 73 -11.40 5.25 -1.65
CA ILE A 73 -11.71 6.64 -2.06
C ILE A 73 -10.52 7.28 -2.79
N GLY A 74 -9.32 7.21 -2.21
CA GLY A 74 -8.12 7.78 -2.82
C GLY A 74 -7.74 7.04 -4.11
N ALA A 75 -7.85 5.70 -4.12
CA ALA A 75 -7.64 4.90 -5.32
C ALA A 75 -8.62 5.26 -6.45
N GLY A 76 -9.91 5.36 -6.14
CA GLY A 76 -10.95 5.73 -7.11
C GLY A 76 -10.79 7.15 -7.66
N ARG A 77 -10.24 8.08 -6.87
CA ARG A 77 -9.86 9.42 -7.35
C ARG A 77 -8.74 9.32 -8.40
N VAL A 78 -7.68 8.56 -8.14
CA VAL A 78 -6.57 8.43 -9.10
C VAL A 78 -7.00 7.68 -10.36
N ALA A 79 -7.82 6.64 -10.23
CA ALA A 79 -8.37 5.91 -11.38
C ALA A 79 -9.11 6.82 -12.38
N LYS A 80 -9.66 7.95 -11.91
CA LYS A 80 -10.41 8.94 -12.70
C LYS A 80 -9.60 10.21 -13.01
N ALA A 81 -8.35 10.30 -12.57
CA ALA A 81 -7.50 11.47 -12.84
C ALA A 81 -7.03 11.47 -14.30
N ASP A 82 -6.59 12.64 -14.77
CA ASP A 82 -6.02 12.76 -16.11
C ASP A 82 -4.80 11.82 -16.26
N PRO A 83 -4.71 11.04 -17.35
CA PRO A 83 -3.63 10.10 -17.56
C PRO A 83 -2.35 10.79 -18.07
N ASP A 84 -1.92 11.84 -17.37
CA ASP A 84 -0.78 12.70 -17.76
C ASP A 84 0.48 12.47 -16.90
N GLY A 85 0.39 11.59 -15.90
CA GLY A 85 1.47 11.24 -14.97
C GLY A 85 1.62 12.17 -13.76
N TYR A 86 0.89 13.28 -13.69
CA TYR A 86 1.01 14.23 -12.58
C TYR A 86 0.16 13.87 -11.37
N THR A 87 -0.72 12.89 -11.48
CA THR A 87 -1.40 12.26 -10.34
C THR A 87 -1.08 10.77 -10.34
N ILE A 88 -0.37 10.29 -9.33
CA ILE A 88 -0.01 8.89 -9.16
C ILE A 88 -0.52 8.38 -7.81
N LEU A 89 -0.62 7.07 -7.66
CA LEU A 89 -1.13 6.40 -6.46
C LEU A 89 -0.04 5.52 -5.86
N LEU A 90 0.30 5.74 -4.60
CA LEU A 90 0.98 4.72 -3.81
C LEU A 90 -0.08 3.99 -2.97
N HIS A 91 -0.29 2.71 -3.27
CA HIS A 91 -1.17 1.84 -2.52
C HIS A 91 -0.41 0.60 -2.04
N HIS A 92 -1.10 -0.23 -1.27
CA HIS A 92 -0.62 -1.53 -0.83
C HIS A 92 -1.60 -2.65 -1.16
N ILE A 93 -1.42 -3.83 -0.53
CA ILE A 93 -2.27 -5.04 -0.60
C ILE A 93 -3.80 -4.82 -0.69
N GLY A 94 -4.30 -3.70 -0.18
CA GLY A 94 -5.70 -3.29 -0.32
C GLY A 94 -6.17 -3.18 -1.77
N GLN A 95 -5.28 -2.89 -2.73
CA GLN A 95 -5.63 -2.92 -4.16
C GLN A 95 -6.13 -4.30 -4.61
N ALA A 96 -5.54 -5.38 -4.10
CA ALA A 96 -5.99 -6.72 -4.42
C ALA A 96 -7.24 -7.13 -3.61
N THR A 97 -7.25 -6.87 -2.30
CA THR A 97 -8.35 -7.32 -1.45
C THR A 97 -9.66 -6.55 -1.69
N SER A 98 -9.58 -5.25 -1.99
CA SER A 98 -10.76 -4.44 -2.31
C SER A 98 -11.54 -4.96 -3.51
N ALA A 99 -10.88 -5.62 -4.47
CA ALA A 99 -11.50 -6.22 -5.65
C ALA A 99 -12.58 -7.28 -5.31
N THR A 100 -12.48 -7.89 -4.12
CA THR A 100 -13.44 -8.90 -3.65
C THR A 100 -14.25 -8.43 -2.45
N LEU A 101 -13.64 -7.63 -1.57
CA LEU A 101 -14.34 -7.09 -0.39
C LEU A 101 -15.47 -6.13 -0.76
N TYR A 102 -15.26 -5.30 -1.80
CA TYR A 102 -16.25 -4.35 -2.26
C TYR A 102 -17.05 -4.92 -3.43
N ARG A 103 -18.34 -5.16 -3.19
CA ARG A 103 -19.25 -5.64 -4.24
C ARG A 103 -19.46 -4.55 -5.30
N LYS A 104 -19.44 -3.28 -4.88
CA LYS A 104 -19.50 -2.11 -5.76
C LYS A 104 -18.26 -1.24 -5.62
N LEU A 105 -17.12 -1.74 -6.09
CA LEU A 105 -15.91 -0.94 -6.17
C LEU A 105 -16.00 0.09 -7.31
N ALA A 106 -15.60 1.33 -7.06
CA ALA A 106 -15.69 2.44 -8.01
C ALA A 106 -14.63 2.44 -9.12
N TYR A 107 -13.79 1.40 -9.17
CA TYR A 107 -12.71 1.19 -10.12
C TYR A 107 -12.39 -0.31 -10.22
N ASP A 108 -11.77 -0.75 -11.32
CA ASP A 108 -11.19 -2.09 -11.46
C ASP A 108 -9.66 -2.03 -11.21
N PRO A 109 -9.16 -2.62 -10.11
CA PRO A 109 -7.73 -2.66 -9.79
C PRO A 109 -6.85 -3.27 -10.90
N LYS A 110 -7.44 -4.10 -11.77
CA LYS A 110 -6.71 -4.76 -12.86
C LYS A 110 -6.57 -3.90 -14.11
N THR A 111 -7.51 -2.98 -14.36
CA THR A 111 -7.64 -2.34 -15.67
C THR A 111 -7.69 -0.82 -15.65
N ASP A 112 -7.97 -0.19 -14.50
CA ASP A 112 -8.08 1.27 -14.38
C ASP A 112 -6.78 1.97 -13.96
N PHE A 113 -5.68 1.21 -13.86
CA PHE A 113 -4.36 1.73 -13.54
C PHE A 113 -3.30 1.26 -14.54
N ALA A 114 -2.33 2.13 -14.81
CA ALA A 114 -1.05 1.79 -15.41
C ALA A 114 -0.03 1.50 -14.27
N PRO A 115 0.44 0.25 -14.10
CA PRO A 115 1.41 -0.08 -13.06
C PRO A 115 2.75 0.62 -13.30
N ILE A 116 3.40 1.12 -12.24
CA ILE A 116 4.75 1.70 -12.31
C ILE A 116 5.79 0.73 -11.72
N GLY A 117 5.53 0.15 -10.54
CA GLY A 117 6.42 -0.84 -9.94
C GLY A 117 6.14 -1.11 -8.47
N LEU A 118 6.55 -2.28 -7.99
CA LEU A 118 6.54 -2.59 -6.56
C LEU A 118 7.61 -1.78 -5.82
N VAL A 119 7.38 -1.54 -4.53
CA VAL A 119 8.20 -0.68 -3.68
C VAL A 119 8.85 -1.47 -2.55
N THR A 120 8.05 -2.13 -1.73
CA THR A 120 8.51 -2.86 -0.53
C THR A 120 7.46 -3.87 -0.09
N ASP A 121 7.84 -4.89 0.68
CA ASP A 121 6.91 -5.78 1.39
C ASP A 121 7.08 -5.57 2.90
N VAL A 122 6.08 -4.95 3.53
CA VAL A 122 6.15 -4.55 4.94
C VAL A 122 5.55 -5.65 5.83
N PRO A 123 6.32 -6.21 6.78
CA PRO A 123 5.80 -7.11 7.81
C PRO A 123 4.71 -6.43 8.65
N MET A 124 3.79 -7.22 9.21
CA MET A 124 2.87 -6.74 10.25
C MET A 124 3.25 -7.28 11.62
N THR A 125 2.75 -6.58 12.63
CA THR A 125 2.89 -6.89 14.05
C THR A 125 1.51 -6.93 14.69
N ILE A 126 1.29 -7.89 15.58
CA ILE A 126 0.13 -7.91 16.48
C ILE A 126 0.53 -7.14 17.73
N VAL A 127 -0.19 -6.05 18.01
CA VAL A 127 0.08 -5.13 19.12
C VAL A 127 -1.18 -4.88 19.96
N ALA A 128 -0.97 -4.47 21.21
CA ALA A 128 -2.01 -4.02 22.12
C ALA A 128 -1.60 -2.74 22.84
N LYS A 129 -2.58 -2.10 23.48
CA LYS A 129 -2.32 -1.04 24.45
C LYS A 129 -1.35 -1.49 25.55
N LYS A 130 -0.61 -0.53 26.13
CA LYS A 130 0.51 -0.79 27.05
C LYS A 130 0.15 -1.67 28.25
N ASP A 131 -1.05 -1.50 28.80
CA ASP A 131 -1.53 -2.15 30.02
C ASP A 131 -2.37 -3.41 29.75
N PHE A 132 -2.47 -3.85 28.49
CA PHE A 132 -3.23 -5.05 28.14
C PHE A 132 -2.70 -6.27 28.92
N PRO A 133 -3.55 -7.12 29.53
CA PRO A 133 -3.11 -8.07 30.57
C PRO A 133 -2.17 -9.18 30.08
N ALA A 134 -2.27 -9.58 28.81
CA ALA A 134 -1.43 -10.63 28.24
C ALA A 134 0.04 -10.21 28.10
N LYS A 135 0.96 -11.15 28.39
CA LYS A 135 2.41 -10.97 28.28
C LYS A 135 2.99 -11.49 26.96
N ASP A 136 2.37 -12.50 26.37
CA ASP A 136 2.79 -13.11 25.11
C ASP A 136 1.57 -13.46 24.23
N LEU A 137 1.81 -13.95 23.01
CA LEU A 137 0.72 -14.26 22.08
C LEU A 137 -0.22 -15.36 22.60
N LYS A 138 0.31 -16.33 23.37
CA LYS A 138 -0.48 -17.44 23.91
C LYS A 138 -1.47 -16.92 24.95
N GLU A 139 -0.99 -16.09 25.87
CA GLU A 139 -1.84 -15.40 26.84
C GLU A 139 -2.82 -14.45 26.16
N LEU A 140 -2.42 -13.76 25.08
CA LEU A 140 -3.31 -12.89 24.30
C LEU A 140 -4.47 -13.72 23.72
N VAL A 141 -4.17 -14.81 23.04
CA VAL A 141 -5.18 -15.70 22.45
C VAL A 141 -6.13 -16.24 23.52
N ALA A 142 -5.60 -16.68 24.67
CA ALA A 142 -6.43 -17.16 25.77
C ALA A 142 -7.34 -16.05 26.33
N TYR A 143 -6.79 -14.85 26.53
CA TYR A 143 -7.54 -13.71 27.05
C TYR A 143 -8.66 -13.28 26.11
N VAL A 144 -8.36 -13.16 24.82
CA VAL A 144 -9.30 -12.76 23.77
C VAL A 144 -10.46 -13.76 23.68
N LYS A 145 -10.16 -15.06 23.68
CA LYS A 145 -11.19 -16.12 23.66
C LYS A 145 -12.09 -16.11 24.90
N ALA A 146 -11.55 -15.77 26.06
CA ALA A 146 -12.29 -15.70 27.31
C ALA A 146 -13.08 -14.38 27.49
N ASN A 147 -12.72 -13.33 26.75
CA ASN A 147 -13.29 -11.98 26.92
C ASN A 147 -13.62 -11.29 25.58
N PRO A 148 -14.29 -11.94 24.61
CA PRO A 148 -14.47 -11.38 23.27
C PRO A 148 -15.21 -10.04 23.26
N ASP A 149 -16.22 -9.89 24.13
CA ASP A 149 -17.03 -8.67 24.22
C ASP A 149 -16.33 -7.51 24.92
N LYS A 150 -15.14 -7.74 25.50
CA LYS A 150 -14.33 -6.72 26.20
C LYS A 150 -13.12 -6.27 25.41
N VAL A 151 -12.89 -6.84 24.23
CA VAL A 151 -11.70 -6.56 23.42
C VAL A 151 -12.11 -5.92 22.10
N THR A 152 -11.62 -4.72 21.88
CA THR A 152 -11.75 -3.99 20.62
C THR A 152 -10.56 -4.23 19.70
N LEU A 153 -10.81 -4.33 18.39
CA LEU A 153 -9.80 -4.52 17.36
C LEU A 153 -9.81 -3.35 16.36
N ALA A 154 -8.82 -2.47 16.46
CA ALA A 154 -8.68 -1.32 15.58
C ALA A 154 -8.19 -1.71 14.17
N ASN A 155 -8.70 -1.01 13.16
CA ASN A 155 -8.24 -1.15 11.77
C ASN A 155 -8.38 0.17 10.98
N ALA A 156 -7.82 0.24 9.77
CA ALA A 156 -7.88 1.41 8.90
C ALA A 156 -9.06 1.38 7.90
N GLY A 157 -10.16 0.73 8.29
CA GLY A 157 -11.34 0.54 7.47
C GLY A 157 -11.29 -0.75 6.63
N VAL A 158 -12.47 -1.20 6.19
CA VAL A 158 -12.61 -2.44 5.42
C VAL A 158 -11.82 -2.35 4.11
N GLY A 159 -10.96 -3.33 3.86
CA GLY A 159 -10.03 -3.34 2.71
C GLY A 159 -8.61 -2.94 3.06
N ALA A 160 -8.39 -2.28 4.21
CA ALA A 160 -7.04 -1.96 4.66
C ALA A 160 -6.25 -3.21 5.08
N ALA A 161 -4.93 -3.08 5.15
CA ALA A 161 -4.04 -4.16 5.58
C ALA A 161 -4.35 -4.62 7.03
N SER A 162 -4.58 -3.67 7.95
CA SER A 162 -4.95 -3.96 9.34
C SER A 162 -6.30 -4.66 9.46
N HIS A 163 -7.26 -4.33 8.60
CA HIS A 163 -8.53 -5.05 8.52
C HIS A 163 -8.31 -6.50 8.07
N LEU A 164 -7.51 -6.73 7.02
CA LEU A 164 -7.18 -8.06 6.53
C LEU A 164 -6.50 -8.92 7.59
N CYS A 165 -5.47 -8.40 8.25
CA CYS A 165 -4.80 -9.12 9.33
C CYS A 165 -5.76 -9.38 10.50
N GLY A 166 -6.60 -8.41 10.86
CA GLY A 166 -7.62 -8.57 11.90
C GLY A 166 -8.64 -9.67 11.57
N MET A 167 -9.08 -9.77 10.32
CA MET A 167 -9.94 -10.86 9.85
C MET A 167 -9.24 -12.22 10.01
N LEU A 168 -7.99 -12.34 9.56
CA LEU A 168 -7.21 -13.59 9.71
C LEU A 168 -7.04 -13.96 11.20
N PHE A 169 -6.79 -12.97 12.06
CA PHE A 169 -6.69 -13.17 13.50
C PHE A 169 -7.99 -13.70 14.09
N MET A 170 -9.11 -13.01 13.87
CA MET A 170 -10.43 -13.47 14.35
C MET A 170 -10.81 -14.85 13.79
N GLN A 171 -10.49 -15.12 12.52
CA GLN A 171 -10.74 -16.43 11.89
C GLN A 171 -9.91 -17.54 12.54
N ALA A 172 -8.60 -17.31 12.75
CA ALA A 172 -7.71 -18.29 13.39
C ALA A 172 -8.13 -18.57 14.85
N LEU A 173 -8.70 -17.58 15.53
CA LEU A 173 -9.22 -17.74 16.89
C LEU A 173 -10.65 -18.31 16.91
N GLN A 174 -11.37 -18.28 15.79
CA GLN A 174 -12.82 -18.51 15.71
C GLN A 174 -13.57 -17.63 16.73
N THR A 175 -13.11 -16.39 16.89
CA THR A 175 -13.60 -15.44 17.91
C THR A 175 -13.82 -14.09 17.24
N PRO A 176 -15.07 -13.72 16.92
CA PRO A 176 -15.37 -12.39 16.40
C PRO A 176 -15.14 -11.36 17.49
N LEU A 177 -14.57 -10.21 17.12
CA LEU A 177 -14.33 -9.08 18.00
C LEU A 177 -15.04 -7.83 17.49
N THR A 178 -15.32 -6.91 18.40
CA THR A 178 -15.80 -5.58 18.03
C THR A 178 -14.66 -4.85 17.31
N THR A 179 -14.87 -4.49 16.04
CA THR A 179 -13.86 -3.76 15.25
C THR A 179 -14.11 -2.26 15.26
N VAL A 180 -13.03 -1.47 15.32
CA VAL A 180 -13.09 -0.01 15.34
C VAL A 180 -12.35 0.55 14.11
N PRO A 181 -13.06 1.07 13.09
CA PRO A 181 -12.43 1.54 11.86
C PRO A 181 -11.96 3.00 11.96
N TYR A 182 -10.78 3.27 11.41
CA TYR A 182 -10.17 4.59 11.28
C TYR A 182 -9.87 4.91 9.80
N LYS A 183 -9.52 6.16 9.48
CA LYS A 183 -9.09 6.57 8.13
C LYS A 183 -7.64 6.15 7.77
N GLY A 184 -6.97 5.41 8.65
CA GLY A 184 -5.56 5.03 8.59
C GLY A 184 -5.09 4.55 9.97
N THR A 185 -4.00 3.79 10.04
CA THR A 185 -3.50 3.28 11.32
C THR A 185 -2.68 4.30 12.12
N GLY A 186 -2.34 5.47 11.56
CA GLY A 186 -1.79 6.59 12.33
C GLY A 186 -2.74 7.04 13.45
N PRO A 187 -3.98 7.47 13.13
CA PRO A 187 -5.01 7.74 14.15
C PRO A 187 -5.34 6.56 15.05
N ALA A 188 -5.41 5.33 14.51
CA ALA A 188 -5.67 4.14 15.31
C ALA A 188 -4.56 3.87 16.35
N MET A 189 -3.31 4.14 15.99
CA MET A 189 -2.16 4.02 16.89
C MET A 189 -2.22 5.04 18.02
N ASN A 190 -2.66 6.28 17.74
CA ASN A 190 -2.86 7.28 18.80
C ASN A 190 -3.85 6.77 19.85
N ASP A 191 -4.96 6.19 19.41
CA ASP A 191 -6.00 5.66 20.31
C ASP A 191 -5.54 4.37 21.02
N LEU A 192 -4.71 3.54 20.38
CA LEU A 192 -4.10 2.37 21.00
C LEU A 192 -3.12 2.78 22.12
N VAL A 193 -2.27 3.77 21.85
CA VAL A 193 -1.34 4.35 22.86
C VAL A 193 -2.13 5.04 23.98
N GLY A 194 -3.23 5.71 23.65
CA GLY A 194 -4.14 6.35 24.61
C GLY A 194 -5.09 5.39 25.33
N GLY A 195 -5.04 4.08 25.04
CA GLY A 195 -5.85 3.04 25.68
C GLY A 195 -7.35 3.07 25.32
N GLN A 196 -7.73 3.77 24.25
CA GLN A 196 -9.12 3.87 23.77
C GLN A 196 -9.55 2.63 22.98
N VAL A 197 -8.59 1.93 22.38
CA VAL A 197 -8.76 0.62 21.73
C VAL A 197 -7.75 -0.38 22.28
N ASP A 198 -8.05 -1.66 22.19
CA ASP A 198 -7.27 -2.70 22.89
C ASP A 198 -6.20 -3.34 22.02
N LEU A 199 -6.57 -3.78 20.82
CA LEU A 199 -5.70 -4.52 19.90
C LEU A 199 -5.65 -3.85 18.53
N MET A 200 -4.53 -4.06 17.84
CA MET A 200 -4.36 -3.73 16.43
C MET A 200 -3.37 -4.69 15.78
N CYS A 201 -3.62 -5.07 14.52
CA CYS A 201 -2.56 -5.60 13.67
C CYS A 201 -2.16 -4.52 12.69
N ASP A 202 -0.87 -4.14 12.70
CA ASP A 202 -0.38 -3.01 11.90
C ASP A 202 1.06 -3.23 11.44
N GLN A 203 1.45 -2.49 10.41
CA GLN A 203 2.73 -2.61 9.72
C GLN A 203 3.90 -2.10 10.57
N THR A 204 5.06 -2.73 10.43
CA THR A 204 6.30 -2.33 11.12
C THR A 204 6.72 -0.88 10.83
N THR A 205 6.36 -0.35 9.66
CA THR A 205 6.61 1.07 9.31
C THR A 205 5.82 2.09 10.13
N ASN A 206 4.84 1.65 10.93
CA ASN A 206 4.15 2.47 11.92
C ASN A 206 4.38 1.98 13.36
N THR A 207 4.54 0.66 13.57
CA THR A 207 4.63 0.08 14.92
C THR A 207 6.04 0.06 15.50
N THR A 208 7.10 -0.02 14.70
CA THR A 208 8.47 -0.25 15.20
C THR A 208 8.90 0.78 16.25
N GLY A 209 8.62 2.07 16.02
CA GLY A 209 8.95 3.14 16.97
C GLY A 209 8.19 3.01 18.28
N GLN A 210 6.89 2.70 18.23
CA GLN A 210 6.03 2.54 19.40
C GLN A 210 6.41 1.30 20.22
N ILE A 211 6.78 0.22 19.55
CA ILE A 211 7.25 -1.03 20.17
C ILE A 211 8.58 -0.79 20.89
N LYS A 212 9.57 -0.20 20.19
CA LYS A 212 10.89 0.10 20.78
C LYS A 212 10.80 1.11 21.92
N GLY A 213 9.88 2.07 21.84
CA GLY A 213 9.59 3.01 22.92
C GLY A 213 8.78 2.43 24.09
N GLY A 214 8.29 1.19 23.97
CA GLY A 214 7.45 0.54 24.99
C GLY A 214 6.08 1.22 25.19
N ALA A 215 5.62 2.00 24.21
CA ALA A 215 4.31 2.67 24.25
C ALA A 215 3.15 1.70 24.00
N VAL A 216 3.43 0.57 23.35
CA VAL A 216 2.49 -0.52 23.08
C VAL A 216 3.12 -1.86 23.43
N LYS A 217 2.30 -2.87 23.71
CA LYS A 217 2.75 -4.27 23.80
C LYS A 217 2.76 -4.88 22.40
N ALA A 218 3.75 -5.72 22.11
CA ALA A 218 3.85 -6.46 20.85
C ALA A 218 3.98 -7.95 21.11
N TYR A 219 3.30 -8.76 20.30
CA TYR A 219 3.12 -10.20 20.57
C TYR A 219 3.78 -11.09 19.52
N ALA A 220 3.70 -10.70 18.26
CA ALA A 220 4.28 -11.46 17.16
C ALA A 220 4.38 -10.63 15.88
N VAL A 221 5.25 -11.07 14.97
CA VAL A 221 5.27 -10.64 13.57
C VAL A 221 4.54 -11.65 12.67
N THR A 222 3.92 -11.20 11.60
CA THR A 222 3.09 -12.03 10.69
C THR A 222 3.87 -12.59 9.49
N THR A 223 5.20 -12.51 9.52
CA THR A 223 6.08 -13.03 8.48
C THR A 223 6.57 -14.45 8.80
N PRO A 224 6.99 -15.23 7.79
CA PRO A 224 7.51 -16.59 8.02
C PRO A 224 8.77 -16.64 8.90
N THR A 225 9.54 -15.55 8.92
CA THR A 225 10.75 -15.38 9.72
C THR A 225 10.65 -14.11 10.57
N ARG A 226 11.42 -14.03 11.66
CA ARG A 226 11.47 -12.84 12.52
C ARG A 226 11.98 -11.62 11.77
N VAL A 227 11.53 -10.44 12.19
CA VAL A 227 11.95 -9.16 11.62
C VAL A 227 13.22 -8.70 12.33
N ALA A 228 14.29 -8.45 11.56
CA ALA A 228 15.60 -8.09 12.12
C ALA A 228 15.59 -6.84 13.02
N SER A 229 14.71 -5.87 12.75
CA SER A 229 14.58 -4.67 13.58
C SER A 229 13.80 -4.88 14.89
N LEU A 230 13.16 -6.05 15.06
CA LEU A 230 12.34 -6.48 16.20
C LEU A 230 12.66 -7.97 16.54
N PRO A 231 13.92 -8.31 16.86
CA PRO A 231 14.39 -9.70 16.94
C PRO A 231 13.75 -10.51 18.08
N ASP A 232 13.26 -9.82 19.11
CA ASP A 232 12.63 -10.43 20.29
C ASP A 232 11.20 -10.90 20.01
N LEU A 233 10.56 -10.38 18.94
CA LEU A 233 9.22 -10.80 18.58
C LEU A 233 9.27 -12.14 17.84
N PRO A 234 8.55 -13.17 18.32
CA PRO A 234 8.40 -14.41 17.58
C PRO A 234 7.55 -14.17 16.33
N THR A 235 7.63 -15.09 15.37
CA THR A 235 6.62 -15.15 14.32
C THR A 235 5.29 -15.67 14.89
N THR A 236 4.17 -15.38 14.23
CA THR A 236 2.88 -15.97 14.58
C THR A 236 2.92 -17.49 14.55
N ARG A 237 3.69 -18.09 13.63
CA ARG A 237 3.94 -19.53 13.56
C ARG A 237 4.69 -20.06 14.79
N GLU A 238 5.81 -19.45 15.16
CA GLU A 238 6.59 -19.81 16.36
C GLU A 238 5.76 -19.71 17.64
N ALA A 239 4.85 -18.74 17.69
CA ALA A 239 4.00 -18.45 18.83
C ALA A 239 2.65 -19.20 18.82
N GLY A 240 2.47 -20.19 17.92
CA GLY A 240 1.33 -21.10 17.93
C GLY A 240 0.07 -20.61 17.19
N LEU A 241 0.20 -19.62 16.31
CA LEU A 241 -0.88 -19.05 15.49
C LEU A 241 -0.53 -19.03 13.98
N PRO A 242 -0.26 -20.19 13.35
CA PRO A 242 0.24 -20.26 11.97
C PRO A 242 -0.77 -19.77 10.90
N GLY A 243 -2.05 -19.62 11.25
CA GLY A 243 -3.09 -19.12 10.34
C GLY A 243 -3.06 -17.60 10.11
N VAL A 244 -2.18 -16.87 10.81
CA VAL A 244 -2.06 -15.41 10.70
C VAL A 244 -0.72 -15.05 10.09
N GLU A 245 -0.64 -15.21 8.76
CA GLU A 245 0.54 -14.86 7.96
C GLU A 245 0.14 -13.88 6.85
N VAL A 246 0.74 -12.69 6.89
CA VAL A 246 0.48 -11.63 5.90
C VAL A 246 1.67 -10.67 5.87
N ALA A 247 2.09 -10.31 4.66
CA ALA A 247 3.00 -9.20 4.42
C ALA A 247 2.31 -8.19 3.50
N VAL A 248 2.59 -6.91 3.70
CA VAL A 248 1.90 -5.81 3.04
C VAL A 248 2.82 -5.24 1.97
N TRP A 249 2.63 -5.70 0.73
CA TRP A 249 3.33 -5.14 -0.41
C TRP A 249 2.80 -3.74 -0.76
N HIS A 250 3.69 -2.88 -1.26
CA HIS A 250 3.37 -1.53 -1.78
C HIS A 250 3.66 -1.43 -3.26
N GLY A 251 2.76 -0.80 -4.00
CA GLY A 251 2.86 -0.57 -5.44
C GLY A 251 2.58 0.88 -5.80
N LEU A 252 3.29 1.37 -6.82
CA LEU A 252 3.09 2.68 -7.41
C LEU A 252 2.32 2.54 -8.73
N TYR A 253 1.31 3.38 -8.95
CA TYR A 253 0.40 3.31 -10.10
C TYR A 253 0.15 4.70 -10.68
N ALA A 254 -0.12 4.77 -11.98
CA ALA A 254 -0.69 5.92 -12.66
C ALA A 254 -2.11 5.58 -13.18
N PRO A 255 -2.92 6.57 -13.61
CA PRO A 255 -4.21 6.30 -14.23
C PRO A 255 -4.05 5.50 -15.54
N LYS A 256 -5.05 4.68 -15.88
CA LYS A 256 -5.10 3.98 -17.17
C LYS A 256 -4.93 4.97 -18.34
N GLY A 257 -4.13 4.57 -19.33
CA GLY A 257 -3.88 5.40 -20.51
C GLY A 257 -2.72 6.38 -20.37
N THR A 258 -2.06 6.42 -19.19
CA THR A 258 -0.84 7.22 -19.02
C THR A 258 0.22 6.77 -20.04
N PRO A 259 0.83 7.70 -20.80
CA PRO A 259 1.80 7.34 -21.84
C PRO A 259 2.95 6.47 -21.33
N GLU A 260 3.36 5.48 -22.11
CA GLU A 260 4.41 4.53 -21.73
C GLU A 260 5.72 5.23 -21.35
N VAL A 261 6.09 6.30 -22.05
CA VAL A 261 7.28 7.11 -21.77
C VAL A 261 7.20 7.78 -20.38
N VAL A 262 6.01 8.19 -19.94
CA VAL A 262 5.76 8.78 -18.62
C VAL A 262 5.88 7.71 -17.53
N VAL A 263 5.26 6.54 -17.74
CA VAL A 263 5.38 5.38 -16.84
C VAL A 263 6.84 4.94 -16.73
N THR A 264 7.56 4.89 -17.84
CA THR A 264 9.00 4.56 -17.88
C THR A 264 9.83 5.56 -17.09
N ARG A 265 9.57 6.86 -17.22
CA ARG A 265 10.26 7.92 -16.46
C ARG A 265 9.98 7.81 -14.97
N LEU A 266 8.73 7.57 -14.57
CA LEU A 266 8.33 7.35 -13.17
C LEU A 266 8.98 6.07 -12.60
N ASN A 267 9.00 4.98 -13.36
CA ASN A 267 9.64 3.73 -12.96
C ASN A 267 11.16 3.90 -12.77
N ALA A 268 11.82 4.62 -13.67
CA ALA A 268 13.25 4.90 -13.54
C ALA A 268 13.55 5.69 -12.25
N ALA A 269 12.74 6.71 -11.92
CA ALA A 269 12.86 7.44 -10.67
C ALA A 269 12.59 6.56 -9.44
N LEU A 270 11.57 5.68 -9.50
CA LEU A 270 11.31 4.70 -8.45
C LEU A 270 12.52 3.78 -8.23
N LYS A 271 13.10 3.22 -9.30
CA LYS A 271 14.27 2.34 -9.20
C LYS A 271 15.48 3.02 -8.57
N VAL A 272 15.70 4.31 -8.85
CA VAL A 272 16.75 5.09 -8.17
C VAL A 272 16.42 5.23 -6.68
N ALA A 273 15.16 5.58 -6.34
CA ALA A 273 14.73 5.70 -4.95
C ALA A 273 14.90 4.40 -4.13
N LEU A 274 14.63 3.24 -4.74
CA LEU A 274 14.82 1.95 -4.06
C LEU A 274 16.30 1.57 -3.86
N LYS A 275 17.23 2.23 -4.57
CA LYS A 275 18.69 2.06 -4.39
C LYS A 275 19.30 3.09 -3.46
N ASP A 276 18.58 4.19 -3.19
CA ASP A 276 19.04 5.28 -2.33
C ASP A 276 19.39 4.78 -0.93
N ALA A 277 20.56 5.21 -0.43
CA ALA A 277 21.09 4.74 0.85
C ALA A 277 20.22 5.19 2.03
N THR A 278 19.65 6.40 1.96
CA THR A 278 18.75 6.92 3.00
C THR A 278 17.46 6.12 3.02
N VAL A 279 16.86 5.85 1.85
CA VAL A 279 15.64 5.03 1.75
C VAL A 279 15.89 3.63 2.33
N LYS A 280 16.97 2.96 1.93
CA LYS A 280 17.36 1.64 2.44
C LYS A 280 17.55 1.64 3.95
N GLN A 281 18.29 2.61 4.47
CA GLN A 281 18.54 2.72 5.91
C GLN A 281 17.23 2.91 6.68
N ARG A 282 16.39 3.85 6.25
CA ARG A 282 15.11 4.13 6.93
C ARG A 282 14.15 2.95 6.86
N PHE A 283 14.09 2.24 5.73
CA PHE A 283 13.29 1.02 5.62
C PHE A 283 13.80 -0.05 6.59
N ALA A 284 15.11 -0.28 6.66
CA ALA A 284 15.70 -1.26 7.58
C ALA A 284 15.42 -0.92 9.05
N GLU A 285 15.54 0.36 9.44
CA GLU A 285 15.19 0.85 10.78
C GLU A 285 13.74 0.55 11.16
N LEU A 286 12.85 0.61 10.16
CA LEU A 286 11.40 0.35 10.24
C LEU A 286 11.02 -1.11 9.98
N GLY A 287 11.99 -2.01 9.83
CA GLY A 287 11.73 -3.46 9.67
C GLY A 287 11.20 -3.86 8.31
N THR A 288 11.60 -3.17 7.24
CA THR A 288 11.29 -3.55 5.86
C THR A 288 12.46 -3.26 4.93
N GLU A 289 12.35 -3.63 3.67
CA GLU A 289 13.40 -3.43 2.67
C GLU A 289 12.80 -3.11 1.29
N PRO A 290 13.50 -2.38 0.43
CA PRO A 290 13.07 -2.20 -0.95
C PRO A 290 12.95 -3.56 -1.66
N VAL A 291 11.96 -3.71 -2.54
CA VAL A 291 11.91 -4.88 -3.42
C VAL A 291 13.12 -4.93 -4.36
N THR A 292 13.42 -6.11 -4.89
CA THR A 292 14.45 -6.28 -5.91
C THR A 292 14.11 -5.50 -7.19
N GLU A 293 15.13 -5.17 -7.99
CA GLU A 293 14.94 -4.42 -9.25
C GLU A 293 14.01 -5.14 -10.24
N ALA A 294 14.01 -6.48 -10.23
CA ALA A 294 13.12 -7.29 -11.07
C ALA A 294 11.64 -7.10 -10.70
N ARG A 295 11.34 -6.88 -9.41
CA ARG A 295 9.99 -6.62 -8.90
C ARG A 295 9.59 -5.15 -9.03
N ALA A 296 10.54 -4.23 -9.04
CA ALA A 296 10.30 -2.81 -9.27
C ALA A 296 10.07 -2.47 -10.76
N THR A 297 9.25 -3.23 -11.47
CA THR A 297 8.91 -3.00 -12.89
C THR A 297 7.39 -2.88 -13.10
N PRO A 298 6.93 -2.17 -14.14
CA PRO A 298 5.51 -2.11 -14.50
C PRO A 298 4.90 -3.49 -14.66
N LYS A 299 5.57 -4.37 -15.42
CA LYS A 299 5.11 -5.74 -15.67
C LYS A 299 4.99 -6.54 -14.37
N ALA A 300 6.02 -6.52 -13.52
CA ALA A 300 5.99 -7.28 -12.27
C ALA A 300 4.86 -6.82 -11.35
N LEU A 301 4.62 -5.51 -11.22
CA LEU A 301 3.49 -5.03 -10.43
C LEU A 301 2.13 -5.43 -11.04
N GLY A 302 1.98 -5.32 -12.36
CA GLY A 302 0.75 -5.71 -13.06
C GLY A 302 0.42 -7.19 -12.86
N ASP A 303 1.39 -8.08 -13.10
CA ASP A 303 1.23 -9.52 -12.89
C ASP A 303 0.92 -9.83 -11.41
N PHE A 304 1.62 -9.16 -10.49
CA PHE A 304 1.53 -9.43 -9.06
C PHE A 304 0.18 -9.03 -8.46
N VAL A 305 -0.40 -7.88 -8.86
CA VAL A 305 -1.73 -7.47 -8.42
C VAL A 305 -2.79 -8.51 -8.82
N VAL A 306 -2.73 -9.00 -10.06
CA VAL A 306 -3.69 -10.02 -10.55
C VAL A 306 -3.55 -11.30 -9.73
N ALA A 307 -2.32 -11.79 -9.53
CA ALA A 307 -2.07 -12.96 -8.72
C ALA A 307 -2.56 -12.81 -7.27
N GLU A 308 -2.38 -11.63 -6.67
CA GLU A 308 -2.85 -11.34 -5.32
C GLU A 308 -4.38 -11.28 -5.25
N ILE A 309 -5.06 -10.72 -6.25
CA ILE A 309 -6.52 -10.74 -6.32
C ILE A 309 -7.03 -12.18 -6.31
N ASP A 310 -6.44 -13.05 -7.15
CA ASP A 310 -6.85 -14.45 -7.25
C ASP A 310 -6.53 -15.23 -5.97
N ARG A 311 -5.41 -14.91 -5.30
CA ARG A 311 -5.05 -15.50 -4.00
C ARG A 311 -6.04 -15.12 -2.89
N TRP A 312 -6.44 -13.85 -2.82
CA TRP A 312 -7.29 -13.36 -1.73
C TRP A 312 -8.78 -13.61 -1.95
N ARG A 313 -9.23 -13.71 -3.21
CA ARG A 313 -10.64 -13.92 -3.57
C ARG A 313 -11.32 -15.07 -2.80
N PRO A 314 -10.83 -16.32 -2.83
CA PRO A 314 -11.50 -17.43 -2.15
C PRO A 314 -11.51 -17.26 -0.63
N LEU A 315 -10.45 -16.68 -0.04
CA LEU A 315 -10.36 -16.44 1.40
C LEU A 315 -11.41 -15.42 1.86
N ILE A 316 -11.55 -14.31 1.13
CA ILE A 316 -12.54 -13.27 1.43
C ILE A 316 -13.97 -13.80 1.24
N GLN A 317 -14.23 -14.55 0.17
CA GLN A 317 -15.54 -15.15 -0.08
C GLN A 317 -15.92 -16.17 1.00
N ALA A 318 -14.97 -17.01 1.44
CA ALA A 318 -15.20 -17.98 2.50
C ALA A 318 -15.48 -17.29 3.86
N ALA A 319 -14.86 -16.13 4.11
CA ALA A 319 -15.12 -15.36 5.33
C ALA A 319 -16.53 -14.72 5.34
N GLY A 320 -17.15 -14.52 4.18
CA GLY A 320 -18.48 -13.90 4.07
C GLY A 320 -18.55 -12.43 4.51
N VAL A 321 -17.39 -11.79 4.71
CA VAL A 321 -17.27 -10.38 5.10
C VAL A 321 -17.12 -9.53 3.85
N TYR A 322 -18.05 -8.59 3.66
CA TYR A 322 -18.04 -7.64 2.54
C TYR A 322 -18.18 -6.22 3.08
N ALA A 323 -17.52 -5.25 2.42
CA ALA A 323 -17.86 -3.83 2.52
C ALA A 323 -18.62 -3.49 1.26
N ASP A 324 -19.92 -3.68 1.27
CA ASP A 324 -20.73 -3.66 0.07
C ASP A 324 -20.74 -2.35 -0.73
#